data_AF-A0A944QZE4-F1
#
_entry.id   AF-A0A944QZE4-F1
#
_cell.length_a   1.000
_cell.length_b   1.000
_cell.length_c   1.000
_cell.angle_alpha   90.00
_cell.angle_beta   90.00
_cell.angle_gamma   90.00
#
_symmetry.space_group_name_H-M   'P 1'
#
loop_
_entity.id
_entity.type
_entity.pdbx_description
1 polymer ?
#
loop_
_entity_poly.entity_id
_entity_poly.type
_entity_poly.pdbx_seq_one_letter_code
_entity_poly.pdbx_strand_id
1 'polypeptide(L)'
;MEYEGTKMAWWNAKERLRIEQLETENGKLQLKLAELQRLQEEQSQALAAHQRQTSGESQLNDLMEFENRQLKAGLGIVQSDLAGSVESAKLTLGCANNVRSYFAGLTTDISRITEALDNLATLSTNAESSVKSMSSRATEISSILALIKGIAEQTNLLALNAAIEAARAGEQGRGFAVVADEVRGLADKTQSAISETNDVIQSMQQNVESVGGDSTRLIEYISQVQVDVKGFEQNLARINAEVKGYFSDISTTTDSVFMGLAKLDHLLWKVNTYLSVNQGEPAFDFVDHHNCRLGKWYDQGEGNEFFSSSSYYRDLEHPHEVVHETTREVFKLLQGERDINALMRSLKVMEEHSMQVFRKLDEIKQDVERQG
;
A
#
# COMPACT_ATOMS: atom_id res chain seq x y z
N MET A 1 -132.47 -1.59 -30.69
CA MET A 1 -131.25 -2.40 -30.94
C MET A 1 -130.19 -1.68 -31.77
N GLU A 2 -130.33 -0.40 -32.15
CA GLU A 2 -129.31 0.33 -32.95
C GLU A 2 -128.36 1.25 -32.15
N TYR A 3 -128.62 1.49 -30.87
CA TYR A 3 -127.81 2.42 -30.04
C TYR A 3 -126.66 1.76 -29.27
N GLU A 4 -126.61 0.42 -29.18
CA GLU A 4 -125.49 -0.31 -28.55
C GLU A 4 -124.36 -0.63 -29.54
N GLY A 5 -124.65 -0.74 -30.84
CA GLY A 5 -123.66 -1.03 -31.88
C GLY A 5 -122.66 0.11 -32.14
N THR A 6 -123.09 1.37 -32.02
CA THR A 6 -122.25 2.57 -32.25
C THR A 6 -121.34 2.90 -31.06
N LYS A 7 -121.78 2.68 -29.81
CA LYS A 7 -120.90 2.77 -28.63
C LYS A 7 -119.85 1.66 -28.59
N MET A 8 -120.22 0.43 -28.96
CA MET A 8 -119.25 -0.67 -29.10
C MET A 8 -118.25 -0.43 -30.25
N ALA A 9 -118.66 0.18 -31.36
CA ALA A 9 -117.76 0.54 -32.45
C ALA A 9 -116.74 1.62 -32.05
N TRP A 10 -117.17 2.65 -31.31
CA TRP A 10 -116.29 3.73 -30.83
C TRP A 10 -115.32 3.26 -29.73
N TRP A 11 -115.80 2.40 -28.82
CA TRP A 11 -114.97 1.76 -27.80
C TRP A 11 -113.94 0.81 -28.45
N ASN A 12 -114.34 0.01 -29.45
CA ASN A 12 -113.43 -0.83 -30.24
C ASN A 12 -112.40 -0.02 -31.05
N ALA A 13 -112.75 1.16 -31.57
CA ALA A 13 -111.81 2.01 -32.30
C ALA A 13 -110.76 2.66 -31.38
N LYS A 14 -111.18 3.12 -30.20
CA LYS A 14 -110.30 3.67 -29.17
C LYS A 14 -109.35 2.62 -28.61
N GLU A 15 -109.83 1.40 -28.41
CA GLU A 15 -109.02 0.28 -27.92
C GLU A 15 -108.01 -0.19 -28.97
N ARG A 16 -108.40 -0.21 -30.27
CA ARG A 16 -107.45 -0.47 -31.37
C ARG A 16 -106.34 0.57 -31.46
N LEU A 17 -106.67 1.86 -31.36
CA LEU A 17 -105.68 2.95 -31.33
C LEU A 17 -104.75 2.84 -30.13
N ARG A 18 -105.26 2.40 -28.97
CA ARG A 18 -104.45 2.17 -27.77
C ARG A 18 -103.53 0.96 -27.92
N ILE A 19 -104.02 -0.13 -28.53
CA ILE A 19 -103.22 -1.32 -28.84
C ILE A 19 -102.09 -0.96 -29.82
N GLU A 20 -102.40 -0.23 -30.89
CA GLU A 20 -101.40 0.20 -31.89
C GLU A 20 -100.32 1.13 -31.28
N GLN A 21 -100.73 2.03 -30.37
CA GLN A 21 -99.78 2.84 -29.59
C GLN A 21 -98.89 1.98 -28.69
N LEU A 22 -99.47 1.01 -27.97
CA LEU A 22 -98.72 0.12 -27.10
C LEU A 22 -97.80 -0.82 -27.89
N GLU A 23 -98.19 -1.29 -29.07
CA GLU A 23 -97.36 -2.08 -29.97
C GLU A 23 -96.19 -1.25 -30.50
N THR A 24 -96.44 0.01 -30.87
CA THR A 24 -95.38 0.94 -31.28
C THR A 24 -94.41 1.24 -30.14
N GLU A 25 -94.93 1.44 -28.92
CA GLU A 25 -94.13 1.69 -27.72
C GLU A 25 -93.33 0.45 -27.31
N ASN A 26 -93.93 -0.74 -27.39
CA ASN A 26 -93.26 -2.02 -27.14
C ASN A 26 -92.15 -2.27 -28.18
N GLY A 27 -92.39 -1.97 -29.46
CA GLY A 27 -91.36 -2.02 -30.50
C GLY A 27 -90.18 -1.07 -30.20
N LYS A 28 -90.45 0.16 -29.75
CA LYS A 28 -89.40 1.10 -29.31
C LYS A 28 -88.64 0.60 -28.07
N LEU A 29 -89.34 0.02 -27.10
CA LEU A 29 -88.71 -0.55 -25.91
C LEU A 29 -87.87 -1.78 -26.24
N GLN A 30 -88.30 -2.64 -27.15
CA GLN A 30 -87.51 -3.78 -27.63
C GLN A 30 -86.24 -3.34 -28.36
N LEU A 31 -86.33 -2.30 -29.21
CA LEU A 31 -85.16 -1.71 -29.86
C LEU A 31 -84.19 -1.12 -28.83
N LYS A 32 -84.71 -0.39 -27.82
CA LYS A 32 -83.88 0.19 -26.76
C LYS A 32 -83.27 -0.87 -25.85
N LEU A 33 -83.98 -1.97 -25.60
CA LEU A 33 -83.46 -3.12 -24.85
C LEU A 33 -82.33 -3.80 -25.63
N ALA A 34 -82.49 -4.02 -26.93
CA ALA A 34 -81.44 -4.57 -27.78
C ALA A 34 -80.21 -3.64 -27.85
N GLU A 35 -80.42 -2.33 -27.91
CA GLU A 35 -79.33 -1.33 -27.86
C GLU A 35 -78.58 -1.37 -26.52
N LEU A 36 -79.30 -1.42 -25.40
CA LEU A 36 -78.70 -1.52 -24.07
C LEU A 36 -77.95 -2.85 -23.87
N GLN A 37 -78.48 -3.96 -24.36
CA GLN A 37 -77.80 -5.25 -24.33
C GLN A 37 -76.50 -5.21 -25.15
N ARG A 38 -76.52 -4.59 -26.33
CA ARG A 38 -75.32 -4.39 -27.17
C ARG A 38 -74.26 -3.54 -26.45
N LEU A 39 -74.67 -2.43 -25.83
CA LEU A 39 -73.78 -1.56 -25.05
C LEU A 39 -73.19 -2.28 -23.82
N GLN A 40 -74.00 -3.10 -23.13
CA GLN A 40 -73.54 -3.89 -22.00
C GLN A 40 -72.49 -4.94 -22.43
N GLU A 41 -72.71 -5.61 -23.55
CA GLU A 41 -71.75 -6.56 -24.14
C GLU A 41 -70.44 -5.85 -24.51
N GLU A 42 -70.52 -4.70 -25.19
CA GLU A 42 -69.36 -3.87 -25.55
C GLU A 42 -68.57 -3.43 -24.30
N GLN A 43 -69.26 -2.99 -23.25
CA GLN A 43 -68.63 -2.56 -22.00
C GLN A 43 -67.99 -3.74 -21.24
N SER A 44 -68.64 -4.90 -21.23
CA SER A 44 -68.09 -6.12 -20.62
C SER A 44 -66.83 -6.60 -21.33
N GLN A 45 -66.81 -6.54 -22.67
CA GLN A 45 -65.63 -6.87 -23.46
C GLN A 45 -64.49 -5.87 -23.23
N ALA A 46 -64.79 -4.57 -23.17
CA ALA A 46 -63.81 -3.54 -22.85
C ALA A 46 -63.20 -3.71 -21.45
N LEU A 47 -64.03 -4.04 -20.45
CA LEU A 47 -63.57 -4.31 -19.09
C LEU A 47 -62.66 -5.54 -19.03
N ALA A 48 -63.03 -6.63 -19.71
CA ALA A 48 -62.21 -7.84 -19.77
C ALA A 48 -60.87 -7.59 -20.48
N ALA A 49 -60.86 -6.78 -21.55
CA ALA A 49 -59.63 -6.37 -22.23
C ALA A 49 -58.74 -5.51 -21.32
N HIS A 50 -59.31 -4.54 -20.59
CA HIS A 50 -58.59 -3.71 -19.66
C HIS A 50 -58.00 -4.53 -18.50
N GLN A 51 -58.77 -5.43 -17.89
CA GLN A 51 -58.29 -6.32 -16.82
C GLN A 51 -57.11 -7.20 -17.27
N ARG A 52 -57.14 -7.74 -18.50
CA ARG A 52 -56.01 -8.50 -19.05
C ARG A 52 -54.78 -7.63 -19.25
N GLN A 53 -54.95 -6.40 -19.73
CA GLN A 53 -53.87 -5.45 -19.90
C GLN A 53 -53.25 -5.06 -18.55
N THR A 54 -54.06 -4.67 -17.56
CA THR A 54 -53.59 -4.30 -16.21
C THR A 54 -52.91 -5.49 -15.52
N SER A 55 -53.41 -6.71 -15.72
CA SER A 55 -52.77 -7.92 -15.19
C SER A 55 -51.39 -8.17 -15.83
N GLY A 56 -51.25 -7.95 -17.13
CA GLY A 56 -49.97 -8.07 -17.83
C GLY A 56 -48.96 -6.99 -17.40
N GLU A 57 -49.43 -5.75 -17.23
CA GLU A 57 -48.61 -4.63 -16.71
C GLU A 57 -48.17 -4.89 -15.26
N SER A 58 -49.04 -5.43 -14.41
CA SER A 58 -48.70 -5.83 -13.04
C SER A 58 -47.63 -6.93 -13.00
N GLN A 59 -47.78 -7.98 -13.81
CA GLN A 59 -46.80 -9.07 -13.89
C GLN A 59 -45.42 -8.59 -14.37
N LEU A 60 -45.39 -7.65 -15.32
CA LEU A 60 -44.15 -7.06 -15.79
C LEU A 60 -43.48 -6.20 -14.71
N ASN A 61 -44.26 -5.41 -13.96
CA ASN A 61 -43.75 -4.63 -12.84
C ASN A 61 -43.17 -5.52 -11.73
N ASP A 62 -43.86 -6.62 -11.39
CA ASP A 62 -43.38 -7.58 -10.39
C ASP A 62 -42.05 -8.23 -10.81
N LEU A 63 -41.91 -8.57 -12.10
CA LEU A 63 -40.66 -9.09 -12.66
C LEU A 63 -39.54 -8.05 -12.60
N MET A 64 -39.80 -6.82 -13.03
CA MET A 64 -38.81 -5.73 -12.97
C MET A 64 -38.37 -5.42 -11.55
N GLU A 65 -39.29 -5.44 -10.58
CA GLU A 65 -38.94 -5.26 -9.17
C GLU A 65 -38.09 -6.42 -8.64
N PHE A 66 -38.45 -7.66 -8.99
CA PHE A 66 -37.65 -8.83 -8.64
C PHE A 66 -36.21 -8.72 -9.19
N GLU A 67 -36.06 -8.43 -10.48
CA GLU A 67 -34.75 -8.27 -11.13
C GLU A 67 -33.92 -7.16 -10.48
N ASN A 68 -34.51 -5.99 -10.22
CA ASN A 68 -33.80 -4.89 -9.57
C ASN A 68 -33.38 -5.23 -8.13
N ARG A 69 -34.22 -5.96 -7.37
CA ARG A 69 -33.85 -6.44 -6.03
C ARG A 69 -32.71 -7.45 -6.06
N GLN A 70 -32.70 -8.38 -7.02
CA GLN A 70 -31.60 -9.34 -7.18
C GLN A 70 -30.31 -8.64 -7.63
N LEU A 71 -30.39 -7.70 -8.58
CA LEU A 71 -29.26 -6.87 -8.99
C LEU A 71 -28.69 -6.07 -7.82
N LYS A 72 -29.53 -5.40 -7.03
CA LYS A 72 -29.11 -4.69 -5.82
C LYS A 72 -28.37 -5.61 -4.85
N ALA A 73 -28.91 -6.80 -4.58
CA ALA A 73 -28.29 -7.76 -3.68
C ALA A 73 -26.91 -8.22 -4.19
N GLY A 74 -26.80 -8.59 -5.46
CA GLY A 74 -25.53 -9.00 -6.08
C GLY A 74 -24.48 -7.89 -6.09
N LEU A 75 -24.87 -6.66 -6.47
CA LEU A 75 -23.98 -5.50 -6.45
C LEU A 75 -23.55 -5.13 -5.03
N GLY A 76 -24.43 -5.30 -4.03
CA GLY A 76 -24.10 -5.07 -2.62
C GLY A 76 -23.03 -6.02 -2.07
N ILE A 77 -23.04 -7.29 -2.50
CA ILE A 77 -21.99 -8.26 -2.15
C ILE A 77 -20.65 -7.81 -2.73
N VAL A 78 -20.61 -7.49 -4.03
CA VAL A 78 -19.39 -7.01 -4.70
C VAL A 78 -18.88 -5.72 -4.06
N GLN A 79 -19.77 -4.83 -3.64
CA GLN A 79 -19.42 -3.58 -2.94
C GLN A 79 -18.73 -3.87 -1.61
N SER A 80 -19.26 -4.81 -0.82
CA SER A 80 -18.65 -5.24 0.43
C SER A 80 -17.26 -5.85 0.21
N ASP A 81 -17.11 -6.71 -0.79
CA ASP A 81 -15.83 -7.37 -1.10
C ASP A 81 -14.77 -6.36 -1.57
N LEU A 82 -15.16 -5.40 -2.42
CA LEU A 82 -14.27 -4.33 -2.88
C LEU A 82 -13.89 -3.38 -1.73
N ALA A 83 -14.82 -3.04 -0.84
CA ALA A 83 -14.52 -2.24 0.34
C ALA A 83 -13.52 -2.95 1.26
N GLY A 84 -13.69 -4.26 1.49
CA GLY A 84 -12.71 -5.06 2.23
C GLY A 84 -11.34 -5.15 1.54
N SER A 85 -11.33 -5.18 0.21
CA SER A 85 -10.10 -5.18 -0.59
C SER A 85 -9.34 -3.85 -0.48
N VAL A 86 -10.03 -2.70 -0.49
CA VAL A 86 -9.42 -1.38 -0.26
C VAL A 86 -8.79 -1.32 1.14
N GLU A 87 -9.50 -1.78 2.17
CA GLU A 87 -8.98 -1.77 3.54
C GLU A 87 -7.74 -2.65 3.69
N SER A 88 -7.77 -3.87 3.13
CA SER A 88 -6.62 -4.78 3.11
C SER A 88 -5.41 -4.18 2.38
N ALA A 89 -5.65 -3.50 1.26
CA ALA A 89 -4.58 -2.83 0.53
C ALA A 89 -3.96 -1.67 1.33
N LYS A 90 -4.76 -0.88 2.05
CA LYS A 90 -4.26 0.17 2.96
C LYS A 90 -3.40 -0.38 4.10
N LEU A 91 -3.80 -1.51 4.70
CA LEU A 91 -2.97 -2.19 5.70
C LEU A 91 -1.64 -2.64 5.10
N THR A 92 -1.66 -3.16 3.87
CA THR A 92 -0.45 -3.59 3.16
C THR A 92 0.48 -2.40 2.85
N LEU A 93 -0.07 -1.24 2.43
CA LEU A 93 0.71 0.00 2.27
C LEU A 93 1.35 0.46 3.59
N GLY A 94 0.63 0.37 4.71
CA GLY A 94 1.17 0.64 6.04
C GLY A 94 2.34 -0.27 6.39
N CYS A 95 2.23 -1.57 6.10
CA CYS A 95 3.31 -2.53 6.29
C CYS A 95 4.53 -2.20 5.42
N ALA A 96 4.33 -1.90 4.14
CA ALA A 96 5.40 -1.52 3.22
C ALA A 96 6.15 -0.25 3.68
N ASN A 97 5.43 0.74 4.23
CA ASN A 97 6.03 1.93 4.83
C ASN A 97 6.93 1.61 6.02
N ASN A 98 6.50 0.72 6.92
CA ASN A 98 7.33 0.28 8.05
C ASN A 98 8.60 -0.42 7.56
N VAL A 99 8.47 -1.30 6.56
CA VAL A 99 9.60 -2.00 5.94
C VAL A 99 10.60 -0.99 5.34
N ARG A 100 10.13 0.02 4.61
CA ARG A 100 10.98 1.11 4.09
C ARG A 100 11.73 1.85 5.20
N SER A 101 11.08 2.11 6.34
CA SER A 101 11.75 2.73 7.50
C SER A 101 12.87 1.85 8.07
N TYR A 102 12.67 0.53 8.13
CA TYR A 102 13.73 -0.39 8.56
C TYR A 102 14.91 -0.39 7.60
N PHE A 103 14.68 -0.35 6.28
CA PHE A 103 15.76 -0.24 5.29
C PHE A 103 16.59 1.03 5.45
N ALA A 104 15.96 2.17 5.73
CA ALA A 104 16.68 3.42 5.99
C ALA A 104 17.58 3.33 7.23
N GLY A 105 17.11 2.66 8.29
CA GLY A 105 17.92 2.35 9.46
C GLY A 105 19.13 1.47 9.12
N LEU A 106 18.91 0.39 8.36
CA LEU A 106 19.97 -0.52 7.93
C LEU A 106 21.04 0.19 7.07
N THR A 107 20.66 1.08 6.15
CA THR A 107 21.64 1.87 5.38
C THR A 107 22.53 2.73 6.29
N THR A 108 21.96 3.29 7.35
CA THR A 108 22.71 4.09 8.33
C THR A 108 23.68 3.20 9.13
N ASP A 109 23.23 2.03 9.58
CA ASP A 109 24.07 1.09 10.33
C ASP A 109 25.22 0.54 9.49
N ILE A 110 24.98 0.22 8.22
CA ILE A 110 26.06 -0.20 7.32
C ILE A 110 27.09 0.91 7.13
N SER A 111 26.64 2.16 6.93
CA SER A 111 27.55 3.30 6.79
C SER A 111 28.49 3.42 8.02
N ARG A 112 27.95 3.20 9.23
CA ARG A 112 28.73 3.18 10.47
C ARG A 112 29.70 1.99 10.53
N ILE A 113 29.31 0.82 10.04
CA ILE A 113 30.21 -0.35 9.97
C ILE A 113 31.36 -0.08 9.01
N THR A 114 31.09 0.49 7.83
CA THR A 114 32.11 0.86 6.85
C THR A 114 33.13 1.84 7.44
N GLU A 115 32.66 2.87 8.16
CA GLU A 115 33.54 3.82 8.87
C GLU A 115 34.37 3.14 9.96
N ALA A 116 33.77 2.22 10.73
CA ALA A 116 34.50 1.47 11.76
C ALA A 116 35.60 0.57 11.15
N LEU A 117 35.34 -0.05 10.00
CA LEU A 117 36.31 -0.88 9.29
C LEU A 117 37.47 -0.05 8.73
N ASP A 118 37.21 1.15 8.21
CA ASP A 118 38.24 2.06 7.72
C ASP A 118 39.17 2.54 8.86
N ASN A 119 38.58 2.88 10.01
CA ASN A 119 39.32 3.19 11.23
C ASN A 119 40.16 1.99 11.70
N LEU A 120 39.61 0.78 11.65
CA LEU A 120 40.32 -0.43 12.05
C LEU A 120 41.49 -0.75 11.09
N ALA A 121 41.31 -0.56 9.79
CA ALA A 121 42.37 -0.70 8.79
C ALA A 121 43.53 0.28 9.05
N THR A 122 43.19 1.53 9.38
CA THR A 122 44.17 2.57 9.75
C THR A 122 44.94 2.19 11.03
N LEU A 123 44.23 1.74 12.07
CA LEU A 123 44.85 1.27 13.32
C LEU A 123 45.78 0.08 13.08
N SER A 124 45.38 -0.88 12.25
CA SER A 124 46.21 -2.05 11.92
C SER A 124 47.47 -1.66 11.14
N THR A 125 47.38 -0.69 10.24
CA THR A 125 48.54 -0.17 9.50
C THR A 125 49.54 0.54 10.43
N ASN A 126 49.03 1.30 11.41
CA ASN A 126 49.87 1.94 12.43
C ASN A 126 50.52 0.91 13.37
N ALA A 127 49.82 -0.17 13.71
CA ALA A 127 50.37 -1.28 14.48
C ALA A 127 51.51 -1.97 13.73
N GLU A 128 51.34 -2.26 12.43
CA GLU A 128 52.39 -2.83 11.58
C GLU A 128 53.65 -1.94 11.55
N SER A 129 53.48 -0.62 11.40
CA SER A 129 54.60 0.33 11.46
C SER A 129 55.34 0.29 12.80
N SER A 130 54.59 0.22 13.91
CA SER A 130 55.15 0.12 15.27
C SER A 130 55.93 -1.17 15.49
N VAL A 131 55.39 -2.31 15.03
CA VAL A 131 56.06 -3.62 15.03
C VAL A 131 57.38 -3.55 14.26
N LYS A 132 57.37 -2.92 13.08
CA LYS A 132 58.58 -2.75 12.24
C LYS A 132 59.64 -1.91 12.95
N SER A 133 59.23 -0.85 13.64
CA SER A 133 60.14 -0.03 14.46
C SER A 133 60.72 -0.80 15.64
N MET A 134 59.90 -1.60 16.35
CA MET A 134 60.36 -2.44 17.46
C MET A 134 61.37 -3.50 16.99
N SER A 135 61.12 -4.13 15.84
CA SER A 135 62.05 -5.10 15.23
C SER A 135 63.42 -4.48 14.92
N SER A 136 63.43 -3.27 14.34
CA SER A 136 64.67 -2.51 14.09
C SER A 136 65.41 -2.21 15.39
N ARG A 137 64.71 -1.71 16.42
CA ARG A 137 65.31 -1.38 17.72
C ARG A 137 65.87 -2.61 18.43
N ALA A 138 65.17 -3.74 18.38
CA ALA A 138 65.66 -4.99 18.95
C ALA A 138 66.95 -5.45 18.25
N THR A 139 67.03 -5.30 16.92
CA THR A 139 68.22 -5.60 16.14
C THR A 139 69.41 -4.69 16.49
N GLU A 140 69.16 -3.39 16.66
CA GLU A 140 70.18 -2.43 17.12
C GLU A 140 70.71 -2.78 18.53
N ILE A 141 69.81 -3.13 19.46
CA ILE A 141 70.20 -3.55 20.82
C ILE A 141 71.07 -4.81 20.77
N SER A 142 70.68 -5.83 19.98
CA SER A 142 71.50 -7.04 19.81
C SER A 142 72.90 -6.74 19.28
N SER A 143 73.04 -5.77 18.36
CA SER A 143 74.35 -5.32 17.87
C SER A 143 75.19 -4.66 18.97
N ILE A 144 74.57 -3.82 19.81
CA ILE A 144 75.24 -3.18 20.95
C ILE A 144 75.67 -4.23 21.97
N LEU A 145 74.81 -5.20 22.30
CA LEU A 145 75.12 -6.27 23.24
C LEU A 145 76.29 -7.14 22.74
N ALA A 146 76.36 -7.42 21.43
CA ALA A 146 77.49 -8.12 20.83
C ALA A 146 78.81 -7.33 20.97
N LEU A 147 78.77 -6.00 20.81
CA LEU A 147 79.93 -5.14 21.03
C LEU A 147 80.39 -5.16 22.49
N ILE A 148 79.46 -5.01 23.44
CA ILE A 148 79.77 -5.02 24.88
C ILE A 148 80.33 -6.39 25.28
N LYS A 149 79.80 -7.49 24.72
CA LYS A 149 80.33 -8.83 24.95
C LYS A 149 81.79 -8.92 24.53
N GLY A 150 82.13 -8.40 23.34
CA GLY A 150 83.51 -8.32 22.87
C GLY A 150 84.40 -7.48 23.79
N ILE A 151 83.91 -6.35 24.31
CA ILE A 151 84.64 -5.52 25.28
C ILE A 151 84.86 -6.27 26.60
N ALA A 152 83.85 -6.98 27.11
CA ALA A 152 83.95 -7.76 28.34
C ALA A 152 84.94 -8.93 28.19
N GLU A 153 84.93 -9.63 27.06
CA GLU A 153 85.91 -10.67 26.72
C GLU A 153 87.34 -10.11 26.65
N GLN A 154 87.53 -8.95 25.99
CA GLN A 154 88.83 -8.28 25.95
C GLN A 154 89.29 -7.83 27.35
N THR A 155 88.38 -7.30 28.16
CA THR A 155 88.67 -6.87 29.54
C THR A 155 89.06 -8.06 30.40
N ASN A 156 88.37 -9.20 30.25
CA ASN A 156 88.70 -10.44 30.93
C ASN A 156 90.10 -10.94 30.56
N LEU A 157 90.46 -10.91 29.26
CA LEU A 157 91.79 -11.27 28.78
C LEU A 157 92.88 -10.31 29.28
N LEU A 158 92.62 -9.01 29.31
CA LEU A 158 93.54 -8.00 29.85
C LEU A 158 93.78 -8.22 31.36
N ALA A 159 92.71 -8.47 32.12
CA ALA A 159 92.77 -8.76 33.54
C ALA A 159 93.55 -10.05 33.81
N LEU A 160 93.34 -11.09 33.01
CA LEU A 160 94.09 -12.34 33.08
C LEU A 160 95.60 -12.12 32.86
N ASN A 161 95.96 -11.37 31.82
CA ASN A 161 97.36 -11.03 31.55
C ASN A 161 97.99 -10.22 32.69
N ALA A 162 97.23 -9.28 33.27
CA ALA A 162 97.68 -8.50 34.43
C ALA A 162 97.85 -9.36 35.69
N ALA A 163 96.96 -10.32 35.94
CA ALA A 163 97.06 -11.26 37.06
C ALA A 163 98.30 -12.16 36.92
N ILE A 164 98.61 -12.62 35.71
CA ILE A 164 99.82 -13.41 35.40
C ILE A 164 101.08 -12.58 35.70
N GLU A 165 101.14 -11.33 35.23
CA GLU A 165 102.31 -10.48 35.44
C GLU A 165 102.47 -10.04 36.91
N ALA A 166 101.35 -9.82 37.62
CA ALA A 166 101.34 -9.56 39.05
C ALA A 166 101.88 -10.76 39.85
N ALA A 167 101.51 -11.99 39.47
CA ALA A 167 102.08 -13.21 40.07
C ALA A 167 103.58 -13.33 39.79
N ARG A 168 104.03 -12.91 38.60
CA ARG A 168 105.44 -12.91 38.19
C ARG A 168 106.30 -11.92 38.98
N ALA A 169 105.73 -10.79 39.41
CA ALA A 169 106.39 -9.79 40.25
C ALA A 169 106.50 -10.18 41.74
N GLY A 170 105.94 -11.32 42.15
CA GLY A 170 106.05 -11.85 43.52
C GLY A 170 105.40 -10.93 44.56
N GLU A 171 106.08 -10.69 45.69
CA GLU A 171 105.55 -9.87 46.80
C GLU A 171 105.23 -8.42 46.39
N GLN A 172 105.94 -7.85 45.41
CA GLN A 172 105.69 -6.49 44.92
C GLN A 172 104.42 -6.39 44.05
N GLY A 173 103.93 -7.51 43.51
CA GLY A 173 102.76 -7.58 42.64
C GLY A 173 101.45 -7.88 43.37
N ARG A 174 101.47 -8.17 44.67
CA ARG A 174 100.29 -8.62 45.44
C ARG A 174 99.08 -7.68 45.35
N GLY A 175 99.29 -6.37 45.43
CA GLY A 175 98.21 -5.39 45.29
C GLY A 175 97.60 -5.36 43.89
N PHE A 176 98.43 -5.53 42.85
CA PHE A 176 97.98 -5.61 41.46
C PHE A 176 97.23 -6.91 41.16
N ALA A 177 97.62 -8.03 41.78
CA ALA A 177 96.93 -9.30 41.62
C ALA A 177 95.46 -9.22 42.11
N VAL A 178 95.22 -8.59 43.27
CA VAL A 178 93.86 -8.40 43.81
C VAL A 178 93.00 -7.53 42.88
N VAL A 179 93.57 -6.45 42.35
CA VAL A 179 92.86 -5.59 41.38
C VAL A 179 92.56 -6.35 40.09
N ALA A 180 93.51 -7.12 39.58
CA ALA A 180 93.32 -7.92 38.37
C ALA A 180 92.21 -8.97 38.54
N ASP A 181 92.16 -9.67 39.68
CA ASP A 181 91.09 -10.63 39.98
C ASP A 181 89.71 -9.95 40.11
N GLU A 182 89.64 -8.76 40.70
CA GLU A 182 88.39 -8.01 40.80
C GLU A 182 87.89 -7.55 39.41
N VAL A 183 88.79 -7.05 38.56
CA VAL A 183 88.46 -6.69 37.16
C VAL A 183 88.00 -7.90 36.38
N ARG A 184 88.63 -9.07 36.58
CA ARG A 184 88.23 -10.34 35.98
C ARG A 184 86.81 -10.74 36.41
N GLY A 185 86.53 -10.68 37.71
CA GLY A 185 85.19 -10.95 38.25
C GLY A 185 84.13 -9.98 37.74
N LEU A 186 84.48 -8.71 37.52
CA LEU A 186 83.59 -7.72 36.92
C LEU A 186 83.29 -8.02 35.45
N ALA A 187 84.30 -8.46 34.69
CA ALA A 187 84.14 -8.85 33.29
C ALA A 187 83.23 -10.09 33.16
N ASP A 188 83.42 -11.11 34.00
CA ASP A 188 82.56 -12.30 34.03
C ASP A 188 81.09 -11.95 34.38
N LYS A 189 80.87 -11.13 35.41
CA LYS A 189 79.53 -10.62 35.75
C LYS A 189 78.88 -9.85 34.60
N THR A 190 79.69 -9.05 33.89
CA THR A 190 79.23 -8.29 32.72
C THR A 190 78.79 -9.24 31.59
N GLN A 191 79.56 -10.29 31.31
CA GLN A 191 79.17 -11.30 30.31
C GLN A 191 77.88 -12.04 30.69
N SER A 192 77.72 -12.42 31.97
CA SER A 192 76.48 -13.04 32.44
C SER A 192 75.26 -12.13 32.26
N ALA A 193 75.36 -10.85 32.63
CA ALA A 193 74.29 -9.87 32.45
C ALA A 193 73.94 -9.65 30.97
N ILE A 194 74.94 -9.65 30.08
CA ILE A 194 74.70 -9.56 28.63
C ILE A 194 73.96 -10.78 28.11
N SER A 195 74.30 -11.99 28.57
CA SER A 195 73.60 -13.22 28.17
C SER A 195 72.13 -13.16 28.56
N GLU A 196 71.83 -12.77 29.80
CA GLU A 196 70.45 -12.63 30.29
C GLU A 196 69.68 -11.56 29.52
N THR A 197 70.34 -10.44 29.19
CA THR A 197 69.71 -9.39 28.35
C THR A 197 69.45 -9.87 26.92
N ASN A 198 70.36 -10.67 26.34
CA ASN A 198 70.17 -11.26 25.02
C ASN A 198 68.94 -12.19 24.98
N ASP A 199 68.74 -13.00 26.01
CA ASP A 199 67.58 -13.90 26.10
C ASP A 199 66.27 -13.09 26.11
N VAL A 200 66.23 -11.97 26.84
CA VAL A 200 65.09 -11.04 26.86
C VAL A 200 64.87 -10.41 25.48
N ILE A 201 65.93 -9.97 24.79
CA ILE A 201 65.81 -9.38 23.45
C ILE A 201 65.35 -10.42 22.41
N GLN A 202 65.83 -11.67 22.50
CA GLN A 202 65.38 -12.74 21.62
C GLN A 202 63.89 -13.07 21.84
N SER A 203 63.44 -13.12 23.10
CA SER A 203 62.03 -13.26 23.42
C SER A 203 61.20 -12.08 22.88
N MET A 204 61.72 -10.85 22.99
CA MET A 204 61.08 -9.66 22.42
C MET A 204 60.96 -9.75 20.88
N GLN A 205 61.99 -10.21 20.19
CA GLN A 205 61.97 -10.39 18.73
C GLN A 205 60.90 -11.42 18.31
N GLN A 206 60.81 -12.55 19.01
CA GLN A 206 59.77 -13.56 18.75
C GLN A 206 58.35 -13.00 18.94
N ASN A 207 58.14 -12.22 20.00
CA ASN A 207 56.85 -11.56 20.24
C ASN A 207 56.52 -10.54 19.13
N VAL A 208 57.50 -9.76 18.68
CA VAL A 208 57.33 -8.80 17.58
C VAL A 208 56.98 -9.51 16.27
N GLU A 209 57.63 -10.64 15.96
CA GLU A 209 57.31 -11.43 14.78
C GLU A 209 55.89 -12.02 14.84
N SER A 210 55.48 -12.55 16.00
CA SER A 210 54.12 -13.05 16.22
C SER A 210 53.07 -11.94 16.02
N VAL A 211 53.27 -10.79 16.66
CA VAL A 211 52.34 -9.64 16.53
C VAL A 211 52.32 -9.10 15.10
N GLY A 212 53.45 -9.12 14.39
CA GLY A 212 53.51 -8.78 12.97
C GLY A 212 52.66 -9.71 12.11
N GLY A 213 52.77 -11.03 12.32
CA GLY A 213 51.96 -12.02 11.63
C GLY A 213 50.47 -11.87 11.89
N ASP A 214 50.09 -11.62 13.15
CA ASP A 214 48.69 -11.37 13.53
C ASP A 214 48.16 -10.06 12.92
N SER A 215 48.99 -9.02 12.83
CA SER A 215 48.64 -7.74 12.18
C SER A 215 48.38 -7.93 10.67
N THR A 216 49.20 -8.72 9.97
CA THR A 216 48.97 -9.01 8.54
C THR A 216 47.66 -9.77 8.33
N ARG A 217 47.39 -10.78 9.17
CA ARG A 217 46.11 -11.52 9.11
C ARG A 217 44.92 -10.58 9.37
N LEU A 218 45.05 -9.67 10.33
CA LEU A 218 43.99 -8.72 10.65
C LEU A 218 43.63 -7.84 9.45
N ILE A 219 44.62 -7.33 8.71
CA ILE A 219 44.39 -6.54 7.48
C ILE A 219 43.64 -7.36 6.42
N GLU A 220 44.03 -8.62 6.22
CA GLU A 220 43.35 -9.53 5.28
C GLU A 220 41.89 -9.77 5.68
N TYR A 221 41.64 -10.02 6.98
CA TYR A 221 40.29 -10.15 7.53
C TYR A 221 39.45 -8.88 7.33
N ILE A 222 40.01 -7.70 7.60
CA ILE A 222 39.31 -6.42 7.41
C ILE A 222 38.93 -6.24 5.94
N SER A 223 39.86 -6.52 5.02
CA SER A 223 39.61 -6.44 3.57
C SER A 223 38.49 -7.37 3.14
N GLN A 224 38.44 -8.60 3.67
CA GLN A 224 37.35 -9.53 3.37
C GLN A 224 36.01 -9.02 3.88
N VAL A 225 35.95 -8.53 5.12
CA VAL A 225 34.72 -7.98 5.71
C VAL A 225 34.25 -6.75 4.93
N GLN A 226 35.15 -5.90 4.44
CA GLN A 226 34.78 -4.76 3.58
C GLN A 226 34.12 -5.21 2.26
N VAL A 227 34.60 -6.29 1.64
CA VAL A 227 33.97 -6.89 0.45
C VAL A 227 32.57 -7.40 0.78
N ASP A 228 32.42 -8.10 1.90
CA ASP A 228 31.13 -8.67 2.34
C ASP A 228 30.12 -7.56 2.65
N VAL A 229 30.54 -6.50 3.34
CA VAL A 229 29.73 -5.31 3.64
C VAL A 229 29.28 -4.62 2.36
N LYS A 230 30.17 -4.45 1.38
CA LYS A 230 29.81 -3.89 0.07
C LYS A 230 28.79 -4.75 -0.68
N GLY A 231 28.93 -6.08 -0.62
CA GLY A 231 27.93 -7.00 -1.17
C GLY A 231 26.58 -6.89 -0.46
N PHE A 232 26.61 -6.70 0.86
CA PHE A 232 25.40 -6.47 1.65
C PHE A 232 24.72 -5.13 1.31
N GLU A 233 25.46 -4.04 1.12
CA GLU A 233 24.94 -2.75 0.66
C GLU A 233 24.21 -2.88 -0.70
N GLN A 234 24.80 -3.60 -1.65
CA GLN A 234 24.19 -3.82 -2.97
C GLN A 234 22.89 -4.62 -2.87
N ASN A 235 22.87 -5.67 -2.04
CA ASN A 235 21.66 -6.45 -1.79
C ASN A 235 20.58 -5.59 -1.11
N LEU A 236 20.96 -4.77 -0.12
CA LEU A 236 20.05 -3.86 0.56
C LEU A 236 19.44 -2.85 -0.43
N ALA A 237 20.25 -2.27 -1.30
CA ALA A 237 19.80 -1.33 -2.32
C ALA A 237 18.82 -1.99 -3.31
N ARG A 238 19.08 -3.23 -3.73
CA ARG A 238 18.16 -4.00 -4.59
C ARG A 238 16.82 -4.22 -3.91
N ILE A 239 16.82 -4.72 -2.67
CA ILE A 239 15.57 -4.98 -1.93
C ILE A 239 14.80 -3.69 -1.68
N ASN A 240 15.49 -2.60 -1.34
CA ASN A 240 14.83 -1.30 -1.16
C ASN A 240 14.16 -0.80 -2.46
N ALA A 241 14.79 -1.04 -3.62
CA ALA A 241 14.19 -0.73 -4.91
C ALA A 241 12.96 -1.61 -5.20
N GLU A 242 13.02 -2.91 -4.89
CA GLU A 242 11.88 -3.83 -5.02
C GLU A 242 10.71 -3.41 -4.12
N VAL A 243 10.97 -3.08 -2.86
CA VAL A 243 9.95 -2.59 -1.92
C VAL A 243 9.30 -1.30 -2.41
N LYS A 244 10.09 -0.39 -2.99
CA LYS A 244 9.54 0.83 -3.62
C LYS A 244 8.64 0.50 -4.81
N GLY A 245 9.01 -0.50 -5.62
CA GLY A 245 8.16 -1.02 -6.70
C GLY A 245 6.84 -1.56 -6.17
N TYR A 246 6.87 -2.44 -5.16
CA TYR A 246 5.66 -2.98 -4.54
C TYR A 246 4.76 -1.90 -3.95
N PHE A 247 5.33 -0.86 -3.32
CA PHE A 247 4.56 0.25 -2.81
C PHE A 247 3.78 0.96 -3.94
N SER A 248 4.44 1.21 -5.07
CA SER A 248 3.82 1.79 -6.25
C SER A 248 2.69 0.90 -6.78
N ASP A 249 2.94 -0.40 -6.94
CA ASP A 249 1.97 -1.36 -7.47
C ASP A 249 0.73 -1.48 -6.57
N ILE A 250 0.93 -1.52 -5.25
CA ILE A 250 -0.17 -1.58 -4.28
C ILE A 250 -0.96 -0.27 -4.29
N SER A 251 -0.29 0.89 -4.39
CA SER A 251 -0.97 2.19 -4.49
C SER A 251 -1.89 2.23 -5.72
N THR A 252 -1.34 1.95 -6.90
CA THR A 252 -2.11 1.92 -8.16
C THR A 252 -3.27 0.92 -8.11
N THR A 253 -3.05 -0.24 -7.49
CA THR A 253 -4.11 -1.25 -7.30
C THR A 253 -5.18 -0.73 -6.35
N THR A 254 -4.80 -0.11 -5.23
CA THR A 254 -5.73 0.47 -4.24
C THR A 254 -6.62 1.52 -4.91
N ASP A 255 -6.02 2.41 -5.69
CA ASP A 255 -6.73 3.45 -6.43
C ASP A 255 -7.70 2.83 -7.42
N SER A 256 -7.27 1.82 -8.17
CA SER A 256 -8.12 1.10 -9.13
C SER A 256 -9.34 0.45 -8.48
N VAL A 257 -9.14 -0.23 -7.35
CA VAL A 257 -10.20 -0.88 -6.59
C VAL A 257 -11.15 0.17 -6.02
N PHE A 258 -10.62 1.29 -5.52
CA PHE A 258 -11.44 2.40 -5.04
C PHE A 258 -12.29 3.03 -6.16
N MET A 259 -11.72 3.28 -7.35
CA MET A 259 -12.49 3.78 -8.49
C MET A 259 -13.60 2.80 -8.87
N GLY A 260 -13.33 1.50 -8.86
CA GLY A 260 -14.33 0.45 -9.06
C GLY A 260 -15.44 0.50 -8.00
N LEU A 261 -15.08 0.67 -6.73
CA LEU A 261 -16.02 0.81 -5.62
C LEU A 261 -16.90 2.05 -5.77
N ALA A 262 -16.33 3.20 -6.13
CA ALA A 262 -17.10 4.43 -6.35
C ALA A 262 -18.10 4.29 -7.51
N LYS A 263 -17.72 3.62 -8.60
CA LYS A 263 -18.64 3.29 -9.71
C LYS A 263 -19.76 2.36 -9.24
N LEU A 264 -19.44 1.37 -8.42
CA LEU A 264 -20.41 0.42 -7.90
C LEU A 264 -21.40 1.08 -6.92
N ASP A 265 -20.92 2.00 -6.07
CA ASP A 265 -21.77 2.84 -5.20
C ASP A 265 -22.82 3.59 -6.05
N HIS A 266 -22.40 4.14 -7.20
CA HIS A 266 -23.29 4.84 -8.13
C HIS A 266 -24.23 3.89 -8.90
N LEU A 267 -23.80 2.66 -9.24
CA LEU A 267 -24.71 1.65 -9.80
C LEU A 267 -25.81 1.27 -8.80
N LEU A 268 -25.44 1.04 -7.54
CA LEU A 268 -26.41 0.80 -6.46
C LEU A 268 -27.33 1.99 -6.24
N TRP A 269 -26.79 3.22 -6.29
CA TRP A 269 -27.57 4.44 -6.23
C TRP A 269 -28.65 4.48 -7.32
N LYS A 270 -28.26 4.24 -8.59
CA LYS A 270 -29.20 4.18 -9.72
C LYS A 270 -30.27 3.10 -9.55
N VAL A 271 -29.88 1.89 -9.16
CA VAL A 271 -30.82 0.78 -8.93
C VAL A 271 -31.82 1.15 -7.83
N ASN A 272 -31.37 1.78 -6.75
CA ASN A 272 -32.26 2.27 -5.70
C ASN A 272 -33.19 3.38 -6.19
N THR A 273 -32.72 4.28 -7.07
CA THR A 273 -33.57 5.30 -7.69
C THR A 273 -34.64 4.66 -8.58
N TYR A 274 -34.33 3.63 -9.37
CA TYR A 274 -35.33 2.89 -10.16
C TYR A 274 -36.34 2.16 -9.28
N LEU A 275 -35.88 1.51 -8.21
CA LEU A 275 -36.78 0.89 -7.23
C LEU A 275 -37.72 1.92 -6.60
N SER A 276 -37.23 3.13 -6.31
CA SER A 276 -38.06 4.20 -5.77
C SER A 276 -39.16 4.63 -6.75
N VAL A 277 -38.84 4.69 -8.04
CA VAL A 277 -39.83 5.00 -9.09
C VAL A 277 -40.88 3.88 -9.22
N ASN A 278 -40.46 2.62 -9.19
CA ASN A 278 -41.37 1.48 -9.26
C ASN A 278 -42.32 1.46 -8.04
N GLN A 279 -41.77 1.60 -6.83
CA GLN A 279 -42.53 1.57 -5.57
C GLN A 279 -43.39 2.82 -5.37
N GLY A 280 -43.01 3.96 -5.97
CA GLY A 280 -43.70 5.23 -5.79
C GLY A 280 -43.29 6.01 -4.56
N GLU A 281 -42.28 5.54 -3.84
CA GLU A 281 -41.75 6.16 -2.64
C GLU A 281 -40.22 5.97 -2.59
N PRO A 282 -39.48 6.84 -1.89
CA PRO A 282 -38.03 6.69 -1.74
C PRO A 282 -37.64 5.34 -1.10
N ALA A 283 -36.84 4.53 -1.79
CA ALA A 283 -36.36 3.23 -1.32
C ALA A 283 -35.09 3.31 -0.45
N PHE A 284 -34.57 4.53 -0.21
CA PHE A 284 -33.35 4.81 0.55
C PHE A 284 -33.29 6.28 0.96
N ASP A 285 -32.48 6.58 1.97
CA ASP A 285 -32.27 7.95 2.44
C ASP A 285 -31.38 8.72 1.47
N PHE A 286 -31.82 9.95 1.18
CA PHE A 286 -31.05 10.85 0.34
C PHE A 286 -29.78 11.33 1.06
N VAL A 287 -28.65 11.26 0.35
CA VAL A 287 -27.35 11.84 0.72
C VAL A 287 -26.89 12.72 -0.44
N ASP A 288 -26.33 13.89 -0.16
CA ASP A 288 -25.75 14.75 -1.20
C ASP A 288 -24.39 14.23 -1.71
N HIS A 289 -23.91 14.84 -2.79
CA HIS A 289 -22.69 14.43 -3.47
C HIS A 289 -21.41 14.67 -2.65
N HIS A 290 -21.41 15.52 -1.62
CA HIS A 290 -20.25 15.71 -0.73
C HIS A 290 -20.23 14.71 0.43
N ASN A 291 -21.41 14.31 0.91
CA ASN A 291 -21.55 13.39 2.04
C ASN A 291 -21.48 11.90 1.65
N CYS A 292 -21.51 11.59 0.35
CA CYS A 292 -21.30 10.24 -0.15
C CYS A 292 -19.81 9.82 -0.06
N ARG A 293 -19.49 8.55 -0.31
CA ARG A 293 -18.10 8.05 -0.25
C ARG A 293 -17.18 8.77 -1.25
N LEU A 294 -17.66 8.96 -2.48
CA LEU A 294 -16.90 9.65 -3.52
C LEU A 294 -16.69 11.14 -3.17
N GLY A 295 -17.71 11.79 -2.60
CA GLY A 295 -17.64 13.17 -2.12
C GLY A 295 -16.59 13.36 -1.03
N LYS A 296 -16.62 12.51 0.00
CA LYS A 296 -15.62 12.54 1.07
C LYS A 296 -14.20 12.32 0.55
N TRP A 297 -14.05 11.43 -0.43
CA TRP A 297 -12.78 11.22 -1.11
C TRP A 297 -12.35 12.44 -1.95
N TYR A 298 -13.30 13.13 -2.59
CA TYR A 298 -13.08 14.34 -3.38
C TYR A 298 -12.73 15.56 -2.51
N ASP A 299 -13.45 15.82 -1.43
CA ASP A 299 -13.27 17.08 -0.69
C ASP A 299 -12.06 17.05 0.23
N GLN A 300 -11.87 15.96 0.98
CA GLN A 300 -10.95 15.92 2.14
C GLN A 300 -10.15 14.61 2.26
N GLY A 301 -10.34 13.67 1.32
CA GLY A 301 -9.69 12.37 1.35
C GLY A 301 -8.47 12.26 0.44
N GLU A 302 -8.07 11.01 0.17
CA GLU A 302 -6.96 10.65 -0.71
C GLU A 302 -7.10 11.25 -2.12
N GLY A 303 -8.32 11.49 -2.59
CA GLY A 303 -8.57 12.16 -3.86
C GLY A 303 -7.96 13.55 -3.91
N ASN A 304 -8.18 14.35 -2.86
CA ASN A 304 -7.67 15.72 -2.82
C ASN A 304 -6.14 15.72 -2.67
N GLU A 305 -5.62 14.85 -1.81
CA GLU A 305 -4.19 14.77 -1.52
C GLU A 305 -3.36 14.31 -2.73
N PHE A 306 -3.85 13.31 -3.49
CA PHE A 306 -3.05 12.64 -4.51
C PHE A 306 -3.51 12.91 -5.96
N PHE A 307 -4.76 13.29 -6.19
CA PHE A 307 -5.34 13.40 -7.54
C PHE A 307 -5.73 14.84 -7.94
N SER A 308 -5.65 15.81 -7.02
CA SER A 308 -6.06 17.20 -7.28
C SER A 308 -5.23 17.92 -8.35
N SER A 309 -4.05 17.39 -8.69
CA SER A 309 -3.22 17.90 -9.79
C SER A 309 -3.77 17.57 -11.17
N SER A 310 -4.59 16.52 -11.30
CA SER A 310 -5.19 16.11 -12.57
C SER A 310 -6.24 17.12 -13.01
N SER A 311 -6.21 17.55 -14.27
CA SER A 311 -7.27 18.41 -14.81
C SER A 311 -8.63 17.74 -14.81
N TYR A 312 -8.68 16.41 -14.93
CA TYR A 312 -9.91 15.62 -14.92
C TYR A 312 -10.55 15.52 -13.55
N TYR A 313 -9.77 15.78 -12.49
CA TYR A 313 -10.25 15.73 -11.11
C TYR A 313 -11.33 16.77 -10.87
N ARG A 314 -11.09 18.03 -11.26
CA ARG A 314 -12.06 19.12 -11.12
C ARG A 314 -13.31 18.91 -11.99
N ASP A 315 -13.13 18.28 -13.15
CA ASP A 315 -14.23 17.97 -14.07
C ASP A 315 -15.19 16.89 -13.52
N LEU A 316 -14.83 16.18 -12.45
CA LEU A 316 -15.66 15.13 -11.83
C LEU A 316 -16.84 15.70 -11.04
N GLU A 317 -16.67 16.88 -10.45
CA GLU A 317 -17.59 17.45 -9.47
C GLU A 317 -18.98 17.71 -10.06
N HIS A 318 -19.04 18.38 -11.21
CA HIS A 318 -20.30 18.72 -11.85
C HIS A 318 -21.16 17.49 -12.24
N PRO A 319 -20.64 16.49 -12.99
CA PRO A 319 -21.45 15.31 -13.30
C PRO A 319 -21.85 14.51 -12.05
N HIS A 320 -21.04 14.52 -10.99
CA HIS A 320 -21.37 13.90 -9.71
C HIS A 320 -22.53 14.63 -8.99
N GLU A 321 -22.48 15.96 -8.93
CA GLU A 321 -23.55 16.79 -8.39
C GLU A 321 -24.88 16.51 -9.10
N VAL A 322 -24.89 16.52 -10.43
CA VAL A 322 -26.10 16.33 -11.24
C VAL A 322 -26.75 14.96 -10.98
N VAL A 323 -25.98 13.89 -10.75
CA VAL A 323 -26.54 12.57 -10.40
C VAL A 323 -27.34 12.63 -9.10
N HIS A 324 -26.81 13.31 -8.08
CA HIS A 324 -27.50 13.47 -6.80
C HIS A 324 -28.70 14.42 -6.93
N GLU A 325 -28.56 15.55 -7.61
CA GLU A 325 -29.67 16.50 -7.80
C GLU A 325 -30.83 15.92 -8.60
N THR A 326 -30.55 15.18 -9.67
CA THR A 326 -31.58 14.50 -10.47
C THR A 326 -32.34 13.45 -9.65
N THR A 327 -31.66 12.74 -8.75
CA THR A 327 -32.31 11.80 -7.82
C THR A 327 -33.22 12.53 -6.83
N ARG A 328 -32.78 13.68 -6.31
CA ARG A 328 -33.62 14.54 -5.46
C ARG A 328 -34.87 14.99 -6.20
N GLU A 329 -34.74 15.34 -7.48
CA GLU A 329 -35.87 15.73 -8.31
C GLU A 329 -36.82 14.55 -8.56
N VAL A 330 -36.30 13.35 -8.82
CA VAL A 330 -37.11 12.12 -8.88
C VAL A 330 -37.93 11.97 -7.60
N PHE A 331 -37.31 12.09 -6.41
CA PHE A 331 -38.04 11.97 -5.15
C PHE A 331 -39.14 13.01 -4.97
N LYS A 332 -38.95 14.24 -5.45
CA LYS A 332 -40.02 15.27 -5.46
C LYS A 332 -41.15 14.90 -6.42
N LEU A 333 -40.83 14.41 -7.61
CA LEU A 333 -41.82 13.98 -8.61
C LEU A 333 -42.66 12.78 -8.14
N LEU A 334 -42.15 11.99 -7.18
CA LEU A 334 -42.93 10.93 -6.53
C LEU A 334 -43.95 11.49 -5.52
N GLN A 335 -43.78 12.71 -5.03
CA GLN A 335 -44.71 13.39 -4.13
C GLN A 335 -45.82 14.10 -4.92
N GLY A 336 -46.68 13.35 -5.62
CA GLY A 336 -47.78 13.92 -6.40
C GLY A 336 -48.36 12.97 -7.46
N GLU A 337 -49.05 13.54 -8.44
CA GLU A 337 -49.50 12.79 -9.62
C GLU A 337 -48.27 12.36 -10.44
N ARG A 338 -48.18 11.08 -10.79
CA ARG A 338 -47.00 10.51 -11.47
C ARG A 338 -46.88 11.03 -12.90
N ASP A 339 -46.10 12.10 -13.09
CA ASP A 339 -45.66 12.52 -14.44
C ASP A 339 -44.53 11.60 -14.93
N ILE A 340 -44.93 10.55 -15.63
CA ILE A 340 -44.02 9.56 -16.23
C ILE A 340 -43.04 10.21 -17.20
N ASN A 341 -43.43 11.27 -17.92
CA ASN A 341 -42.54 11.95 -18.86
C ASN A 341 -41.47 12.75 -18.13
N ALA A 342 -41.82 13.43 -17.03
CA ALA A 342 -40.85 14.11 -16.17
C ALA A 342 -39.89 13.12 -15.52
N LEU A 343 -40.39 12.01 -14.96
CA LEU A 343 -39.56 10.95 -14.38
C LEU A 343 -38.57 10.40 -15.41
N MET A 344 -39.03 10.06 -16.62
CA MET A 344 -38.17 9.56 -17.69
C MET A 344 -37.09 10.56 -18.12
N ARG A 345 -37.39 11.86 -18.13
CA ARG A 345 -36.37 12.90 -18.40
C ARG A 345 -35.32 12.92 -17.29
N SER A 346 -35.72 12.95 -16.02
CA SER A 346 -34.79 12.97 -14.89
C SER A 346 -33.90 11.72 -14.84
N LEU A 347 -34.47 10.54 -15.09
CA LEU A 347 -33.70 9.28 -15.13
C LEU A 347 -32.67 9.25 -16.27
N LYS A 348 -32.99 9.82 -17.45
CA LYS A 348 -32.05 9.93 -18.57
C LYS A 348 -30.86 10.84 -18.24
N VAL A 349 -31.12 11.99 -17.60
CA VAL A 349 -30.06 12.91 -17.18
C VAL A 349 -29.15 12.25 -16.14
N MET A 350 -29.74 11.57 -15.16
CA MET A 350 -29.00 10.78 -14.15
C MET A 350 -28.10 9.73 -14.81
N GLU A 351 -28.63 8.97 -15.78
CA GLU A 351 -27.88 7.95 -16.53
C GLU A 351 -26.69 8.55 -17.27
N GLU A 352 -26.92 9.63 -18.03
CA GLU A 352 -25.88 10.29 -18.80
C GLU A 352 -24.74 10.82 -17.91
N HIS A 353 -25.08 11.48 -16.80
CA HIS A 353 -24.10 12.08 -15.91
C HIS A 353 -23.39 11.02 -15.05
N SER A 354 -24.07 9.93 -14.67
CA SER A 354 -23.40 8.78 -14.04
C SER A 354 -22.35 8.16 -14.96
N MET A 355 -22.61 8.09 -16.27
CA MET A 355 -21.60 7.62 -17.23
C MET A 355 -20.46 8.63 -17.44
N GLN A 356 -20.73 9.93 -17.26
CA GLN A 356 -19.66 10.94 -17.21
C GLN A 356 -18.78 10.76 -15.97
N VAL A 357 -19.36 10.55 -14.79
CA VAL A 357 -18.62 10.22 -13.56
C VAL A 357 -17.70 9.02 -13.82
N PHE A 358 -18.20 7.95 -14.42
CA PHE A 358 -17.40 6.73 -14.64
C PHE A 358 -16.21 6.99 -15.57
N ARG A 359 -16.43 7.75 -16.65
CA ARG A 359 -15.37 8.16 -17.57
C ARG A 359 -14.34 9.05 -16.88
N LYS A 360 -14.78 10.01 -16.08
CA LYS A 360 -13.89 10.93 -15.35
C LYS A 360 -13.02 10.19 -14.34
N LEU A 361 -13.57 9.21 -13.62
CA LEU A 361 -12.77 8.36 -12.73
C LEU A 361 -11.69 7.55 -13.50
N ASP A 362 -12.00 7.06 -14.71
CA ASP A 362 -11.01 6.39 -15.56
C ASP A 362 -9.95 7.37 -16.10
N GLU A 363 -10.36 8.57 -16.51
CA GLU A 363 -9.45 9.63 -16.99
C GLU A 363 -8.49 10.09 -15.89
N ILE A 364 -9.00 10.34 -14.68
CA ILE A 364 -8.20 10.70 -13.49
C ILE A 364 -7.15 9.62 -13.22
N LYS A 365 -7.57 8.35 -13.21
CA LYS A 365 -6.66 7.23 -12.99
C LYS A 365 -5.55 7.19 -14.06
N GLN A 366 -5.92 7.25 -15.33
CA GLN A 366 -4.95 7.20 -16.44
C GLN A 366 -3.99 8.39 -16.44
N ASP A 367 -4.45 9.57 -16.02
CA ASP A 367 -3.61 10.77 -15.95
C ASP A 367 -2.55 10.63 -14.85
N VAL A 368 -2.94 10.11 -13.67
CA VAL A 368 -1.99 9.85 -12.59
C VAL A 368 -1.00 8.74 -12.94
N GLU A 369 -1.45 7.67 -13.60
CA GLU A 369 -0.56 6.61 -14.11
C GLU A 369 0.45 7.09 -15.17
N ARG A 370 0.18 8.21 -15.87
CA ARG A 370 1.10 8.79 -16.85
C ARG A 370 2.07 9.81 -16.25
N GLN A 371 1.70 10.41 -15.11
CA GLN A 371 2.50 11.43 -14.43
C GLN A 371 3.46 10.84 -13.39
N GLY A 372 3.13 9.68 -12.81
CA GLY A 372 4.00 8.88 -11.95
C GLY A 372 4.92 7.96 -12.74
#